data_AF-A0A3G9J3E3-F1
#
_entry.id   AF-A0A3G9J3E3-F1
#
_cell.length_a   1.000
_cell.length_b   1.000
_cell.length_c   1.000
_cell.angle_alpha   90.00
_cell.angle_beta   90.00
_cell.angle_gamma   90.00
#
_symmetry.space_group_name_H-M   'P 1'
#
loop_
_entity.id
_entity.type
_entity.pdbx_description
1 polymer ?
#
loop_
_entity_poly.entity_id
_entity_poly.type
_entity_poly.pdbx_seq_one_letter_code
_entity_poly.pdbx_strand_id
1 'polypeptide(L)'
;MEQMLLICNSNNRRTVGLQDARRAVGLPPAIEVNYLDLLQGRTTLTAAVESKGLLAADSLLLRLDAPGEHFEVERDLIALGAPDSAGHLEDDRLLPFGDLADSQPMTRRTALRLREQKGKLYHPSQWFRGYARLLARLENEARTLRPTARWMNAPRDIISMFDKRHTHQVLSAAGLPVSRLAALPQEIPDYEALRAAMANKRMHRIFLKLASGSGACGVIAYQVNPATGAELVVTTMGVENYLSRPPLFYNDKRLHRYTEQSSIKQIINWLLRHGAHAEQWIAKASYKDRVFDIRQLVVGGEACHSIARVSSTPITNLHLQSERIDIGAMGLSAEIQHSVRHCAEQTLAAFPDSTVAGIDVLLSSISYKPYVLDVNPFGDLLYQVSYQGFNTYEWEMKKLSAANSTQAWKERSS
;
A
#
# COMPACT_ATOMS: atom_id res chain seq x y z
N MET A 1 14.84 8.94 26.18
CA MET A 1 14.51 7.99 25.09
C MET A 1 13.29 8.55 24.37
N GLU A 2 13.31 8.57 23.03
CA GLU A 2 12.24 9.15 22.22
C GLU A 2 10.91 8.40 22.46
N GLN A 3 9.86 9.15 22.81
CA GLN A 3 8.52 8.62 23.03
C GLN A 3 7.87 8.37 21.67
N MET A 4 7.15 7.25 21.52
CA MET A 4 6.49 6.90 20.27
C MET A 4 4.96 6.93 20.43
N LEU A 5 4.27 7.65 19.55
CA LEU A 5 2.84 7.47 19.31
C LEU A 5 2.66 6.50 18.15
N LEU A 6 1.89 5.45 18.39
CA LEU A 6 1.53 4.46 17.40
C LEU A 6 0.04 4.63 17.05
N ILE A 7 -0.25 5.13 15.85
CA ILE A 7 -1.59 5.22 15.32
C ILE A 7 -1.92 3.88 14.66
N CYS A 8 -2.81 3.10 15.28
CA CYS A 8 -3.00 1.70 14.93
C CYS A 8 -4.41 1.17 15.22
N ASN A 9 -4.64 -0.08 14.81
CA ASN A 9 -5.70 -0.92 15.31
C ASN A 9 -5.18 -1.73 16.51
N SER A 10 -5.72 -1.48 17.71
CA SER A 10 -5.28 -2.16 18.94
C SER A 10 -5.45 -3.68 18.84
N ASN A 11 -4.54 -4.42 19.50
CA ASN A 11 -4.50 -5.89 19.52
C ASN A 11 -4.30 -6.58 18.17
N ASN A 12 -4.07 -5.85 17.06
CA ASN A 12 -3.71 -6.48 15.80
C ASN A 12 -2.25 -7.01 15.85
N ARG A 13 -1.92 -7.91 14.93
CA ARG A 13 -0.60 -8.58 14.91
C ARG A 13 0.58 -7.61 14.71
N ARG A 14 0.35 -6.50 14.03
CA ARG A 14 1.37 -5.49 13.72
C ARG A 14 1.68 -4.64 14.95
N THR A 15 0.65 -4.19 15.66
CA THR A 15 0.71 -3.49 16.94
C THR A 15 1.43 -4.33 17.98
N VAL A 16 1.02 -5.59 18.16
CA VAL A 16 1.65 -6.51 19.12
C VAL A 16 3.13 -6.73 18.77
N GLY A 17 3.43 -7.05 17.51
CA GLY A 17 4.81 -7.28 17.07
C GLY A 17 5.73 -6.07 17.27
N LEU A 18 5.21 -4.86 17.08
CA LEU A 18 5.95 -3.63 17.34
C LEU A 18 6.21 -3.40 18.82
N GLN A 19 5.19 -3.57 19.67
CA GLN A 19 5.34 -3.42 21.11
C GLN A 19 6.35 -4.42 21.67
N ASP A 20 6.30 -5.67 21.19
CA ASP A 20 7.24 -6.73 21.56
C ASP A 20 8.67 -6.36 21.13
N ALA A 21 8.85 -5.89 19.89
CA ALA A 21 10.14 -5.44 19.38
C ALA A 21 10.73 -4.29 20.19
N ARG A 22 9.90 -3.29 20.56
CA ARG A 22 10.34 -2.18 21.42
C ARG A 22 10.85 -2.68 22.76
N ARG A 23 10.12 -3.61 23.41
CA ARG A 23 10.58 -4.23 24.67
C ARG A 23 11.88 -5.00 24.47
N ALA A 24 12.00 -5.78 23.39
CA ALA A 24 13.19 -6.59 23.09
C ALA A 24 14.46 -5.73 22.89
N VAL A 25 14.33 -4.52 22.33
CA VAL A 25 15.45 -3.59 22.16
C VAL A 25 15.60 -2.57 23.30
N GLY A 26 14.88 -2.75 24.41
CA GLY A 26 14.99 -1.89 25.61
C GLY A 26 14.36 -0.50 25.48
N LEU A 27 13.45 -0.29 24.53
CA LEU A 27 12.72 0.96 24.35
C LEU A 27 11.43 0.99 25.18
N PRO A 28 10.96 2.16 25.62
CA PRO A 28 9.65 2.30 26.27
C PRO A 28 8.52 1.83 25.34
N PRO A 29 7.42 1.25 25.86
CA PRO A 29 6.28 0.88 25.03
C PRO A 29 5.74 2.09 24.26
N ALA A 30 5.24 1.87 23.05
CA ALA A 30 4.57 2.92 22.29
C ALA A 30 3.20 3.24 22.90
N ILE A 31 2.79 4.51 22.81
CA ILE A 31 1.46 4.95 23.19
C ILE A 31 0.54 4.74 22.00
N GLU A 32 -0.41 3.83 22.17
CA GLU A 32 -1.39 3.54 21.13
C GLU A 32 -2.42 4.68 21.02
N VAL A 33 -2.69 5.09 19.80
CA VAL A 33 -3.79 5.99 19.42
C VAL A 33 -4.66 5.23 18.43
N ASN A 34 -5.84 4.83 18.87
CA ASN A 34 -6.68 3.94 18.08
C ASN A 34 -7.32 4.66 16.89
N TYR A 35 -7.28 4.05 15.70
CA TYR A 35 -7.92 4.59 14.49
C TYR A 35 -9.41 4.89 14.68
N LEU A 36 -10.14 4.00 15.34
CA LEU A 36 -11.58 4.16 15.55
C LEU A 36 -11.89 5.34 16.46
N ASP A 37 -11.09 5.54 17.52
CA ASP A 37 -11.25 6.67 18.43
C ASP A 37 -10.97 8.01 17.73
N LEU A 38 -9.94 8.04 16.87
CA LEU A 38 -9.65 9.22 16.05
C LEU A 38 -10.78 9.51 15.06
N LEU A 39 -11.31 8.49 14.39
CA LEU A 39 -12.37 8.65 13.39
C LEU A 39 -13.70 9.09 14.02
N GLN A 40 -13.98 8.64 15.25
CA GLN A 40 -15.19 8.98 16.01
C GLN A 40 -15.04 10.24 16.86
N GLY A 41 -13.87 10.89 16.85
CA GLY A 41 -13.60 12.09 17.64
C GLY A 41 -13.54 11.84 19.15
N ARG A 42 -13.30 10.60 19.58
CA ARG A 42 -13.12 10.23 20.99
C ARG A 42 -11.74 10.57 21.52
N THR A 43 -10.76 10.78 20.64
CA THR A 43 -9.39 11.18 20.99
C THR A 43 -8.76 12.04 19.90
N THR A 44 -7.65 12.69 20.24
CA THR A 44 -6.75 13.44 19.34
C THR A 44 -5.30 13.10 19.70
N LEU A 45 -4.33 13.46 18.86
CA LEU A 45 -2.92 13.29 19.20
C LEU A 45 -2.56 14.04 20.49
N THR A 46 -3.09 15.25 20.68
CA THR A 46 -2.90 16.06 21.89
C THR A 46 -3.47 15.37 23.12
N ALA A 47 -4.73 14.92 23.06
CA ALA A 47 -5.38 14.24 24.19
C ALA A 47 -4.62 12.96 24.59
N ALA A 48 -4.10 12.21 23.61
CA ALA A 48 -3.27 11.03 23.87
C ALA A 48 -1.98 11.37 24.62
N VAL A 49 -1.27 12.42 24.22
CA VAL A 49 -0.04 12.89 24.90
C VAL A 49 -0.32 13.43 26.30
N GLU A 50 -1.39 14.22 26.46
CA GLU A 50 -1.82 14.78 27.75
C GLU A 50 -2.16 13.67 28.76
N SER A 51 -2.94 12.67 28.34
CA SER A 51 -3.34 11.55 29.20
C SER A 51 -2.16 10.72 29.74
N LYS A 52 -0.98 10.84 29.13
CA LYS A 52 0.26 10.16 29.51
C LYS A 52 1.28 11.08 30.18
N GLY A 53 0.94 12.35 30.41
CA GLY A 53 1.84 13.32 31.04
C GLY A 53 3.06 13.67 30.19
N LEU A 54 2.96 13.55 28.86
CA LEU A 54 4.09 13.71 27.94
C LEU A 54 4.15 15.08 27.24
N LEU A 55 3.39 16.07 27.71
CA LEU A 55 3.45 17.44 27.16
C LEU A 55 4.85 18.05 27.24
N ALA A 56 5.65 17.66 28.24
CA ALA A 56 7.02 18.13 28.42
C ALA A 56 8.08 17.27 27.70
N ALA A 57 7.71 16.23 26.95
CA ALA A 57 8.69 15.35 26.29
C ALA A 57 9.42 16.07 25.16
N ASP A 58 10.77 16.07 25.17
CA ASP A 58 11.56 16.83 24.19
C ASP A 58 11.46 16.32 22.74
N SER A 59 11.18 15.02 22.55
CA SER A 59 11.09 14.38 21.24
C SER A 59 9.90 13.42 21.16
N LEU A 60 9.22 13.44 20.00
CA LEU A 60 8.04 12.64 19.73
C LEU A 60 8.14 12.01 18.34
N LEU A 61 8.15 10.68 18.31
CA LEU A 61 8.11 9.91 17.07
C LEU A 61 6.67 9.42 16.81
N LEU A 62 6.13 9.74 15.65
CA LEU A 62 4.82 9.26 15.23
C LEU A 62 4.98 8.14 14.21
N ARG A 63 4.25 7.05 14.42
CA ARG A 63 4.15 5.95 13.48
C ARG A 63 2.69 5.69 13.13
N LEU A 64 2.41 5.67 11.83
CA LEU A 64 1.16 5.17 11.28
C LEU A 64 1.34 3.70 10.92
N ASP A 65 0.38 2.86 11.29
CA ASP A 65 0.32 1.47 10.83
C ASP A 65 -0.87 1.26 9.89
N ALA A 66 -0.97 0.07 9.30
CA ALA A 66 -2.02 -0.21 8.33
C ALA A 66 -3.43 -0.09 8.98
N PRO A 67 -4.36 0.68 8.40
CA PRO A 67 -5.72 0.86 8.94
C PRO A 67 -6.66 -0.32 8.67
N GLY A 68 -6.20 -1.34 7.93
CA GLY A 68 -7.01 -2.49 7.52
C GLY A 68 -7.32 -3.51 8.63
N GLU A 69 -7.99 -4.61 8.25
CA GLU A 69 -8.41 -5.71 9.13
C GLU A 69 -9.52 -5.36 10.16
N HIS A 70 -10.01 -4.11 10.20
CA HIS A 70 -11.14 -3.70 11.03
C HIS A 70 -12.23 -3.01 10.21
N PHE A 71 -13.40 -3.66 10.10
CA PHE A 71 -14.51 -3.16 9.30
C PHE A 71 -15.05 -1.80 9.79
N GLU A 72 -15.08 -1.54 11.09
CA GLU A 72 -15.55 -0.25 11.61
C GLU A 72 -14.65 0.91 11.20
N VAL A 73 -13.33 0.68 11.12
CA VAL A 73 -12.37 1.65 10.61
C VAL A 73 -12.57 1.86 9.11
N GLU A 74 -12.76 0.77 8.35
CA GLU A 74 -13.10 0.86 6.92
C GLU A 74 -14.38 1.68 6.68
N ARG A 75 -15.45 1.39 7.44
CA ARG A 75 -16.73 2.11 7.39
C ARG A 75 -16.56 3.59 7.69
N ASP A 76 -15.86 3.93 8.77
CA ASP A 76 -15.73 5.32 9.22
C ASP A 76 -14.78 6.11 8.27
N LEU A 77 -13.81 5.44 7.64
CA LEU A 77 -13.02 6.02 6.55
C LEU A 77 -13.86 6.29 5.30
N ILE A 78 -14.70 5.35 4.86
CA ILE A 78 -15.64 5.60 3.74
C ILE A 78 -16.56 6.77 4.08
N ALA A 79 -17.05 6.86 5.31
CA ALA A 79 -17.88 7.97 5.76
C ALA A 79 -17.12 9.31 5.74
N LEU A 80 -15.85 9.34 6.15
CA LEU A 80 -15.00 10.53 6.10
C LEU A 80 -14.68 10.98 4.66
N GLY A 81 -14.60 10.04 3.73
CA GLY A 81 -14.41 10.32 2.31
C GLY A 81 -15.69 10.72 1.56
N ALA A 82 -16.85 10.75 2.20
CA ALA A 82 -18.11 11.04 1.52
C ALA A 82 -18.16 12.50 0.99
N PRO A 83 -18.81 12.74 -0.18
CA PRO A 83 -18.85 14.06 -0.81
C PRO A 83 -19.73 15.07 -0.07
N ASP A 84 -20.70 14.60 0.72
CA ASP A 84 -21.59 15.43 1.55
C ASP A 84 -20.99 15.76 2.92
N SER A 85 -19.68 15.54 3.11
CA SER A 85 -18.96 15.86 4.35
C SER A 85 -18.61 17.35 4.52
N ALA A 86 -19.27 18.24 3.78
CA ALA A 86 -19.02 19.69 3.70
C ALA A 86 -18.76 20.38 5.05
N GLY A 87 -17.58 20.98 5.23
CA GLY A 87 -17.14 21.72 6.43
C GLY A 87 -15.62 21.73 6.69
N HIS A 88 -15.16 22.32 7.80
CA HIS A 88 -13.73 22.40 8.22
C HIS A 88 -12.98 21.05 8.39
N LEU A 89 -13.59 19.93 8.01
CA LEU A 89 -13.03 18.57 7.99
C LEU A 89 -12.52 18.14 6.60
N GLU A 90 -12.62 19.02 5.60
CA GLU A 90 -12.33 18.77 4.19
C GLU A 90 -10.90 19.18 3.80
N ASP A 91 -9.93 18.40 4.24
CA ASP A 91 -8.54 18.59 3.85
C ASP A 91 -8.10 17.52 2.85
N ASP A 92 -8.46 17.73 1.57
CA ASP A 92 -8.06 16.86 0.45
C ASP A 92 -6.65 17.19 -0.08
N ARG A 93 -5.86 18.05 0.60
CA ARG A 93 -4.54 18.50 0.10
C ARG A 93 -3.53 17.37 -0.13
N LEU A 94 -3.70 16.24 0.56
CA LEU A 94 -2.84 15.08 0.38
C LEU A 94 -3.32 14.14 -0.73
N LEU A 95 -4.57 14.24 -1.19
CA LEU A 95 -5.16 13.26 -2.09
C LEU A 95 -4.66 13.44 -3.54
N PRO A 96 -3.91 12.47 -4.09
CA PRO A 96 -3.54 12.49 -5.48
C PRO A 96 -4.80 12.30 -6.33
N PHE A 97 -4.91 13.05 -7.42
CA PHE A 97 -6.07 13.03 -8.30
C PHE A 97 -7.41 13.37 -7.59
N GLY A 98 -7.35 14.22 -6.56
CA GLY A 98 -8.52 14.60 -5.76
C GLY A 98 -9.66 15.28 -6.52
N ASP A 99 -9.33 15.89 -7.67
CA ASP A 99 -10.29 16.52 -8.60
C ASP A 99 -11.15 15.50 -9.37
N LEU A 100 -10.75 14.23 -9.40
CA LEU A 100 -11.56 13.19 -10.05
C LEU A 100 -12.80 12.89 -9.20
N ALA A 101 -13.96 12.96 -9.84
CA ALA A 101 -15.23 12.61 -9.20
C ALA A 101 -15.25 11.13 -8.81
N ASP A 102 -15.68 10.84 -7.57
CA ASP A 102 -15.93 9.48 -7.13
C ASP A 102 -17.08 8.87 -7.93
N SER A 103 -16.88 7.67 -8.47
CA SER A 103 -17.94 6.96 -9.16
C SER A 103 -18.89 6.32 -8.16
N GLN A 104 -20.18 6.69 -8.23
CA GLN A 104 -21.24 6.23 -7.33
C GLN A 104 -20.90 6.49 -5.85
N PRO A 105 -20.71 7.76 -5.44
CA PRO A 105 -20.34 8.06 -4.07
C PRO A 105 -21.50 7.74 -3.12
N MET A 106 -21.15 7.27 -1.93
CA MET A 106 -22.10 7.11 -0.83
C MET A 106 -22.08 8.35 0.06
N THR A 107 -23.26 8.81 0.45
CA THR A 107 -23.37 9.85 1.47
C THR A 107 -22.82 9.37 2.81
N ARG A 108 -22.31 10.28 3.64
CA ARG A 108 -21.75 9.99 4.96
C ARG A 108 -22.73 9.18 5.81
N ARG A 109 -23.99 9.60 5.82
CA ARG A 109 -25.07 8.90 6.55
C ARG A 109 -25.27 7.46 6.08
N THR A 110 -25.14 7.21 4.77
CA THR A 110 -25.32 5.86 4.20
C THR A 110 -24.09 5.00 4.47
N ALA A 111 -22.89 5.57 4.36
CA ALA A 111 -21.64 4.89 4.68
C ALA A 111 -21.61 4.39 6.14
N LEU A 112 -22.03 5.22 7.10
CA LEU A 112 -22.10 4.85 8.53
C LEU A 112 -23.11 3.72 8.84
N ARG A 113 -23.98 3.36 7.89
CA ARG A 113 -24.94 2.25 8.03
C ARG A 113 -24.47 0.97 7.36
N LEU A 114 -23.29 0.97 6.74
CA LEU A 114 -22.72 -0.23 6.14
C LEU A 114 -22.55 -1.32 7.20
N ARG A 115 -22.84 -2.56 6.79
CA ARG A 115 -22.61 -3.77 7.57
C ARG A 115 -21.53 -4.60 6.90
N GLU A 116 -20.75 -5.29 7.73
CA GLU A 116 -19.67 -6.12 7.24
C GLU A 116 -20.24 -7.28 6.41
N GLN A 117 -19.69 -7.45 5.23
CA GLN A 117 -19.89 -8.57 4.35
C GLN A 117 -18.51 -8.98 3.90
N LYS A 118 -18.06 -10.13 4.40
CA LYS A 118 -16.69 -10.61 4.22
C LYS A 118 -16.31 -10.64 2.74
N GLY A 119 -15.20 -10.00 2.40
CA GLY A 119 -14.64 -9.96 1.05
C GLY A 119 -15.26 -8.91 0.13
N LYS A 120 -16.37 -8.25 0.50
CA LYS A 120 -16.94 -7.16 -0.30
C LYS A 120 -15.94 -6.02 -0.48
N LEU A 121 -15.91 -5.44 -1.67
CA LEU A 121 -15.10 -4.26 -1.98
C LEU A 121 -15.95 -3.01 -1.82
N TYR A 122 -15.70 -2.25 -0.75
CA TYR A 122 -16.50 -1.08 -0.40
C TYR A 122 -15.85 0.20 -0.94
N HIS A 123 -16.42 0.78 -2.00
CA HIS A 123 -16.09 2.12 -2.54
C HIS A 123 -14.61 2.53 -2.38
N PRO A 124 -13.65 1.82 -3.02
CA PRO A 124 -12.22 1.96 -2.72
C PRO A 124 -11.65 3.38 -2.86
N SER A 125 -12.16 4.15 -3.84
CA SER A 125 -11.75 5.55 -4.05
C SER A 125 -12.22 6.46 -2.91
N GLN A 126 -13.48 6.31 -2.48
CA GLN A 126 -14.05 7.04 -1.36
C GLN A 126 -13.36 6.67 -0.03
N TRP A 127 -13.09 5.38 0.20
CA TRP A 127 -12.31 4.92 1.34
C TRP A 127 -10.93 5.61 1.39
N PHE A 128 -10.24 5.67 0.24
CA PHE A 128 -8.92 6.26 0.15
C PHE A 128 -8.93 7.78 0.36
N ARG A 129 -9.94 8.49 -0.17
CA ARG A 129 -10.19 9.91 0.12
C ARG A 129 -10.35 10.13 1.63
N GLY A 130 -11.13 9.29 2.30
CA GLY A 130 -11.26 9.33 3.76
C GLY A 130 -9.94 9.13 4.50
N TYR A 131 -9.11 8.20 4.04
CA TYR A 131 -7.78 7.99 4.62
C TYR A 131 -6.86 9.19 4.40
N ALA A 132 -6.85 9.80 3.21
CA ALA A 132 -6.10 11.01 2.93
C ALA A 132 -6.51 12.18 3.84
N ARG A 133 -7.81 12.40 4.03
CA ARG A 133 -8.35 13.41 4.96
C ARG A 133 -7.94 13.17 6.40
N LEU A 134 -8.02 11.92 6.86
CA LEU A 134 -7.56 11.56 8.20
C LEU A 134 -6.07 11.88 8.36
N LEU A 135 -5.23 11.50 7.40
CA LEU A 135 -3.80 11.75 7.44
C LEU A 135 -3.46 13.24 7.38
N ALA A 136 -4.21 14.03 6.61
CA ALA A 136 -4.05 15.48 6.55
C ALA A 136 -4.40 16.15 7.89
N ARG A 137 -5.45 15.67 8.56
CA ARG A 137 -5.82 16.09 9.92
C ARG A 137 -4.73 15.74 10.93
N LEU A 138 -4.22 14.52 10.90
CA LEU A 138 -3.15 14.08 11.81
C LEU A 138 -1.85 14.86 11.59
N GLU A 139 -1.51 15.23 10.35
CA GLU A 139 -0.36 16.09 10.06
C GLU A 139 -0.51 17.47 10.73
N ASN A 140 -1.72 18.05 10.68
CA ASN A 140 -2.03 19.33 11.33
C ASN A 140 -2.02 19.23 12.87
N GLU A 141 -2.61 18.18 13.43
CA GLU A 141 -2.59 17.91 14.87
C GLU A 141 -1.14 17.75 15.37
N ALA A 142 -0.32 16.96 14.69
CA ALA A 142 1.08 16.75 15.07
C ALA A 142 1.89 18.05 15.04
N ARG A 143 1.73 18.86 13.97
CA ARG A 143 2.40 20.17 13.84
C ARG A 143 2.00 21.13 14.96
N THR A 144 0.74 21.10 15.37
CA THR A 144 0.20 21.98 16.44
C THR A 144 0.66 21.52 17.81
N LEU A 145 0.67 20.20 18.03
CA LEU A 145 1.12 19.58 19.28
C LEU A 145 2.61 19.84 19.52
N ARG A 146 3.44 19.61 18.50
CA ARG A 146 4.90 19.77 18.60
C ARG A 146 5.54 19.92 17.21
N PRO A 147 6.04 21.11 16.84
CA PRO A 147 6.71 21.32 15.55
C PRO A 147 7.92 20.42 15.29
N THR A 148 8.59 19.94 16.34
CA THR A 148 9.74 19.02 16.27
C THR A 148 9.33 17.54 16.22
N ALA A 149 8.03 17.23 16.25
CA ALA A 149 7.59 15.85 16.16
C ALA A 149 7.92 15.27 14.78
N ARG A 150 8.47 14.06 14.77
CA ARG A 150 8.94 13.41 13.56
C ARG A 150 8.04 12.25 13.21
N TRP A 151 7.81 12.05 11.93
CA TRP A 151 7.13 10.87 11.43
C TRP A 151 8.16 9.80 11.08
N MET A 152 7.86 8.54 11.40
CA MET A 152 8.62 7.42 10.87
C MET A 152 8.46 7.36 9.35
N ASN A 153 7.23 7.49 8.87
CA ASN A 153 6.88 7.78 7.49
C ASN A 153 5.85 8.91 7.47
N ALA A 154 6.12 9.98 6.74
CA ALA A 154 5.24 11.14 6.70
C ALA A 154 3.89 10.83 6.03
N PRO A 155 2.79 11.45 6.50
CA PRO A 155 1.47 11.34 5.89
C PRO A 155 1.45 11.47 4.36
N ARG A 156 2.18 12.45 3.79
CA ARG A 156 2.28 12.69 2.35
C ARG A 156 2.88 11.51 1.57
N ASP A 157 3.94 10.91 2.11
CA ASP A 157 4.64 9.81 1.47
C ASP A 157 3.83 8.53 1.58
N ILE A 158 3.15 8.31 2.72
CA ILE A 158 2.23 7.19 2.90
C ILE A 158 1.14 7.25 1.83
N ILE A 159 0.48 8.39 1.65
CA ILE A 159 -0.54 8.56 0.62
C ILE A 159 0.05 8.35 -0.79
N SER A 160 1.26 8.83 -1.04
CA SER A 160 1.94 8.67 -2.32
C SER A 160 2.26 7.20 -2.65
N MET A 161 2.75 6.44 -1.67
CA MET A 161 3.01 5.00 -1.77
C MET A 161 1.71 4.18 -1.88
N PHE A 162 0.61 4.68 -1.32
CA PHE A 162 -0.68 3.99 -1.35
C PHE A 162 -1.35 4.04 -2.73
N ASP A 163 -1.25 5.17 -3.43
CA ASP A 163 -1.80 5.35 -4.78
C ASP A 163 -0.81 4.87 -5.84
N LYS A 164 -1.08 3.69 -6.43
CA LYS A 164 -0.21 3.08 -7.46
C LYS A 164 0.04 3.98 -8.67
N ARG A 165 -0.91 4.87 -9.02
CA ARG A 165 -0.73 5.81 -10.13
C ARG A 165 0.31 6.87 -9.75
N HIS A 166 0.21 7.42 -8.54
CA HIS A 166 1.13 8.44 -8.07
C HIS A 166 2.50 7.85 -7.72
N THR A 167 2.54 6.67 -7.08
CA THR A 167 3.77 5.88 -6.92
C THR A 167 4.47 5.70 -8.25
N HIS A 168 3.75 5.27 -9.30
CA HIS A 168 4.34 5.10 -10.63
C HIS A 168 4.94 6.40 -11.18
N GLN A 169 4.26 7.54 -11.00
CA GLN A 169 4.77 8.86 -11.41
C GLN A 169 6.07 9.22 -10.66
N VAL A 170 6.09 9.09 -9.33
CA VAL A 170 7.25 9.38 -8.48
C VAL A 170 8.45 8.53 -8.89
N LEU A 171 8.25 7.21 -9.03
CA LEU A 171 9.32 6.29 -9.39
C LEU A 171 9.82 6.50 -10.82
N SER A 172 8.91 6.78 -11.77
CA SER A 172 9.27 7.11 -13.15
C SER A 172 10.12 8.37 -13.22
N ALA A 173 9.73 9.43 -12.48
CA ALA A 173 10.46 10.69 -12.42
C ALA A 173 11.85 10.53 -11.79
N ALA A 174 12.00 9.61 -10.84
CA ALA A 174 13.28 9.23 -10.25
C ALA A 174 14.14 8.31 -11.14
N GLY A 175 13.68 7.95 -12.35
CA GLY A 175 14.41 7.09 -13.27
C GLY A 175 14.43 5.60 -12.87
N LEU A 176 13.57 5.19 -11.94
CA LEU A 176 13.50 3.81 -11.49
C LEU A 176 12.82 2.89 -12.52
N PRO A 177 13.20 1.60 -12.56
CA PRO A 177 12.61 0.67 -13.50
C PRO A 177 11.19 0.30 -13.06
N VAL A 178 10.20 0.97 -13.63
CA VAL A 178 8.78 0.61 -13.52
C VAL A 178 8.25 0.09 -14.85
N SER A 179 7.12 -0.62 -14.80
CA SER A 179 6.48 -1.13 -16.00
C SER A 179 5.93 0.03 -16.86
N ARG A 180 5.90 -0.16 -18.19
CA ARG A 180 5.35 0.85 -19.10
C ARG A 180 3.85 0.98 -18.89
N LEU A 181 3.33 2.20 -18.90
CA LEU A 181 1.89 2.44 -18.79
C LEU A 181 1.17 2.03 -20.08
N ALA A 182 0.05 1.34 -19.90
CA ALA A 182 -0.91 1.11 -20.99
C ALA A 182 -1.52 2.45 -21.44
N ALA A 183 -1.86 3.32 -20.49
CA ALA A 183 -2.35 4.67 -20.70
C ALA A 183 -2.24 5.48 -19.40
N LEU A 184 -2.31 6.81 -19.49
CA LEU A 184 -2.50 7.65 -18.31
C LEU A 184 -3.93 7.49 -17.78
N PRO A 185 -4.18 7.63 -16.46
CA PRO A 185 -5.52 7.40 -15.88
C PRO A 185 -6.65 8.17 -16.57
N GLN A 186 -6.42 9.42 -16.96
CA GLN A 186 -7.40 10.26 -17.65
C GLN A 186 -7.71 9.84 -19.09
N GLU A 187 -6.85 9.01 -19.71
CA GLU A 187 -7.02 8.52 -21.09
C GLU A 187 -7.89 7.25 -21.16
N ILE A 188 -8.21 6.65 -20.01
CA ILE A 188 -8.94 5.38 -19.90
C ILE A 188 -10.17 5.52 -18.99
N PRO A 189 -11.15 6.38 -19.33
CA PRO A 189 -12.37 6.54 -18.54
C PRO A 189 -13.23 5.27 -18.50
N ASP A 190 -13.07 4.39 -19.50
CA ASP A 190 -13.81 3.15 -19.63
C ASP A 190 -13.02 2.07 -20.37
N TYR A 191 -13.65 0.89 -20.44
CA TYR A 191 -13.17 -0.30 -21.12
C TYR A 191 -12.82 -0.05 -22.60
N GLU A 192 -13.63 0.73 -23.34
CA GLU A 192 -13.39 0.93 -24.78
C GLU A 192 -12.15 1.79 -25.01
N ALA A 193 -11.99 2.85 -24.22
CA ALA A 193 -10.80 3.68 -24.24
C ALA A 193 -9.54 2.87 -23.87
N LEU A 194 -9.63 1.99 -22.87
CA LEU A 194 -8.55 1.06 -22.51
C LEU A 194 -8.19 0.12 -23.67
N ARG A 195 -9.19 -0.46 -24.35
CA ARG A 195 -8.98 -1.31 -25.53
C ARG A 195 -8.29 -0.56 -26.66
N ALA A 196 -8.73 0.66 -26.94
CA ALA A 196 -8.15 1.50 -27.96
C ALA A 196 -6.69 1.85 -27.63
N ALA A 197 -6.39 2.23 -26.38
CA ALA A 197 -5.03 2.50 -25.93
C ALA A 197 -4.12 1.27 -26.05
N MET A 198 -4.61 0.09 -25.65
CA MET A 198 -3.90 -1.19 -25.82
C MET A 198 -3.61 -1.48 -27.29
N ALA A 199 -4.59 -1.30 -28.19
CA ALA A 199 -4.41 -1.52 -29.62
C ALA A 199 -3.38 -0.55 -30.23
N ASN A 200 -3.49 0.74 -29.93
CA ASN A 200 -2.60 1.79 -30.42
C ASN A 200 -1.14 1.54 -30.02
N LYS A 201 -0.91 1.06 -28.79
CA LYS A 201 0.44 0.72 -28.29
C LYS A 201 0.88 -0.72 -28.59
N ARG A 202 0.06 -1.51 -29.30
CA ARG A 202 0.27 -2.95 -29.52
C ARG A 202 0.56 -3.71 -28.22
N MET A 203 -0.12 -3.34 -27.14
CA MET A 203 0.04 -3.88 -25.81
C MET A 203 -1.08 -4.88 -25.51
N HIS A 204 -0.85 -6.14 -25.85
CA HIS A 204 -1.87 -7.19 -25.79
C HIS A 204 -2.06 -7.82 -24.40
N ARG A 205 -1.19 -7.50 -23.43
CA ARG A 205 -1.21 -8.04 -22.06
C ARG A 205 -0.87 -6.94 -21.06
N ILE A 206 -1.76 -6.72 -20.12
CA ILE A 206 -1.62 -5.70 -19.07
C ILE A 206 -2.02 -6.25 -17.71
N PHE A 207 -1.52 -5.61 -16.66
CA PHE A 207 -2.16 -5.64 -15.35
C PHE A 207 -2.96 -4.36 -15.16
N LEU A 208 -4.20 -4.50 -14.68
CA LEU A 208 -5.00 -3.38 -14.20
C LEU A 208 -5.20 -3.57 -12.69
N LYS A 209 -4.90 -2.54 -11.90
CA LYS A 209 -4.90 -2.59 -10.44
C LYS A 209 -5.71 -1.42 -9.88
N LEU A 210 -6.57 -1.62 -8.89
CA LEU A 210 -7.13 -0.49 -8.13
C LEU A 210 -6.00 0.41 -7.61
N ALA A 211 -6.16 1.75 -7.67
CA ALA A 211 -5.15 2.71 -7.23
C ALA A 211 -4.65 2.39 -5.81
N SER A 212 -5.60 2.29 -4.89
CA SER A 212 -5.41 2.11 -3.45
C SER A 212 -5.67 0.66 -3.00
N GLY A 213 -5.52 -0.33 -3.88
CA GLY A 213 -5.71 -1.74 -3.55
C GLY A 213 -4.54 -2.32 -2.74
N SER A 214 -4.84 -3.21 -1.78
CA SER A 214 -3.85 -4.02 -1.06
C SER A 214 -4.12 -5.52 -1.22
N GLY A 215 -3.10 -6.36 -1.01
CA GLY A 215 -3.27 -7.83 -0.97
C GLY A 215 -3.82 -8.48 -2.25
N ALA A 216 -3.41 -7.99 -3.43
CA ALA A 216 -3.94 -8.34 -4.75
C ALA A 216 -5.44 -8.09 -4.96
N CYS A 217 -6.12 -7.47 -4.00
CA CYS A 217 -7.48 -7.02 -4.17
C CYS A 217 -7.55 -5.98 -5.29
N GLY A 218 -8.46 -6.18 -6.25
CA GLY A 218 -8.60 -5.25 -7.35
C GLY A 218 -7.50 -5.35 -8.40
N VAL A 219 -6.78 -6.48 -8.48
CA VAL A 219 -5.80 -6.74 -9.56
C VAL A 219 -6.39 -7.72 -10.56
N ILE A 220 -6.35 -7.35 -11.84
CA ILE A 220 -6.69 -8.21 -12.96
C ILE A 220 -5.48 -8.35 -13.90
N ALA A 221 -5.21 -9.58 -14.33
CA ALA A 221 -4.31 -9.87 -15.44
C ALA A 221 -5.17 -9.96 -16.70
N TYR A 222 -5.06 -8.96 -17.58
CA TYR A 222 -5.89 -8.83 -18.76
C TYR A 222 -5.09 -9.10 -20.03
N GLN A 223 -5.63 -9.95 -20.89
CA GLN A 223 -5.03 -10.34 -22.15
C GLN A 223 -6.04 -10.30 -23.29
N VAL A 224 -5.55 -9.87 -24.46
CA VAL A 224 -6.28 -9.88 -25.72
C VAL A 224 -5.46 -10.68 -26.72
N ASN A 225 -6.10 -11.63 -27.40
CA ASN A 225 -5.48 -12.32 -28.52
C ASN A 225 -5.40 -11.37 -29.73
N PRO A 226 -4.21 -11.09 -30.29
CA PRO A 226 -4.06 -10.12 -31.38
C PRO A 226 -4.68 -10.59 -32.71
N ALA A 227 -4.83 -11.90 -32.93
CA ALA A 227 -5.36 -12.46 -34.17
C ALA A 227 -6.88 -12.61 -34.12
N THR A 228 -7.43 -13.05 -32.98
CA THR A 228 -8.87 -13.37 -32.85
C THR A 228 -9.67 -12.30 -32.09
N GLY A 229 -8.99 -11.38 -31.40
CA GLY A 229 -9.63 -10.42 -30.50
C GLY A 229 -10.12 -11.01 -29.18
N ALA A 230 -10.05 -12.35 -29.02
CA ALA A 230 -10.52 -13.07 -27.84
C ALA A 230 -9.87 -12.56 -26.56
N GLU A 231 -10.65 -12.48 -25.49
CA GLU A 231 -10.27 -11.83 -24.24
C GLU A 231 -10.14 -12.83 -23.10
N LEU A 232 -9.22 -12.53 -22.18
CA LEU A 232 -9.06 -13.28 -20.94
C LEU A 232 -8.72 -12.32 -19.80
N VAL A 233 -9.53 -12.37 -18.73
CA VAL A 233 -9.22 -11.78 -17.44
C VAL A 233 -8.99 -12.89 -16.42
N VAL A 234 -7.88 -12.80 -15.70
CA VAL A 234 -7.59 -13.62 -14.51
C VAL A 234 -7.50 -12.71 -13.29
N THR A 235 -8.33 -12.94 -12.28
CA THR A 235 -8.44 -12.07 -11.09
C THR A 235 -9.02 -12.82 -9.90
N THR A 236 -8.85 -12.32 -8.68
CA THR A 236 -9.60 -12.82 -7.50
C THR A 236 -10.95 -12.14 -7.30
N MET A 237 -11.28 -11.17 -8.14
CA MET A 237 -12.55 -10.47 -8.09
C MET A 237 -13.68 -11.33 -8.61
N GLY A 238 -14.70 -11.52 -7.78
CA GLY A 238 -16.00 -12.04 -8.15
C GLY A 238 -17.03 -10.92 -8.32
N VAL A 239 -18.06 -11.20 -9.11
CA VAL A 239 -19.21 -10.30 -9.32
C VAL A 239 -20.50 -11.08 -9.08
N GLU A 240 -21.36 -10.56 -8.22
CA GLU A 240 -22.73 -11.01 -8.05
C GLU A 240 -23.68 -9.96 -8.63
N ASN A 241 -24.44 -10.36 -9.66
CA ASN A 241 -25.42 -9.51 -10.31
C ASN A 241 -26.80 -9.68 -9.69
N TYR A 242 -27.54 -8.59 -9.58
CA TYR A 242 -28.88 -8.55 -9.01
C TYR A 242 -29.82 -7.75 -9.91
N LEU A 243 -31.09 -8.14 -9.96
CA LEU A 243 -32.12 -7.45 -10.77
C LEU A 243 -32.51 -6.09 -10.17
N SER A 244 -32.51 -5.97 -8.83
CA SER A 244 -33.08 -4.83 -8.09
C SER A 244 -32.05 -4.00 -7.31
N ARG A 245 -30.76 -4.34 -7.38
CA ARG A 245 -29.68 -3.60 -6.69
C ARG A 245 -28.40 -3.58 -7.52
N PRO A 246 -27.47 -2.63 -7.27
CA PRO A 246 -26.18 -2.60 -7.95
C PRO A 246 -25.41 -3.93 -7.79
N PRO A 247 -24.58 -4.30 -8.77
CA PRO A 247 -23.70 -5.47 -8.67
C PRO A 247 -22.80 -5.40 -7.44
N LEU A 248 -22.57 -6.55 -6.84
CA LEU A 248 -21.66 -6.69 -5.72
C LEU A 248 -20.31 -7.23 -6.22
N PHE A 249 -19.26 -6.45 -5.98
CA PHE A 249 -17.88 -6.85 -6.23
C PHE A 249 -17.23 -7.32 -4.92
N TYR A 250 -16.53 -8.43 -4.96
CA TYR A 250 -15.86 -9.02 -3.80
C TYR A 250 -14.54 -9.69 -4.16
N ASN A 251 -13.62 -9.81 -3.21
CA ASN A 251 -12.40 -10.58 -3.31
C ASN A 251 -12.64 -12.00 -2.76
N ASP A 252 -12.69 -13.01 -3.65
CA ASP A 252 -12.93 -14.42 -3.30
C ASP A 252 -11.65 -15.15 -2.87
N LYS A 253 -10.48 -14.50 -2.92
CA LYS A 253 -9.14 -15.10 -2.70
C LYS A 253 -8.79 -16.28 -3.63
N ARG A 254 -9.75 -16.80 -4.39
CA ARG A 254 -9.62 -17.79 -5.47
C ARG A 254 -9.55 -17.08 -6.80
N LEU A 255 -8.79 -17.64 -7.74
CA LEU A 255 -8.65 -17.06 -9.07
C LEU A 255 -9.83 -17.46 -9.95
N HIS A 256 -10.48 -16.44 -10.51
CA HIS A 256 -11.51 -16.51 -11.51
C HIS A 256 -10.93 -16.28 -12.90
N ARG A 257 -11.55 -16.90 -13.91
CA ARG A 257 -11.22 -16.72 -15.33
C ARG A 257 -12.47 -16.24 -16.05
N TYR A 258 -12.42 -15.03 -16.59
CA TYR A 258 -13.49 -14.46 -17.40
C TYR A 258 -13.05 -14.38 -18.85
N THR A 259 -13.87 -14.93 -19.74
CA THR A 259 -13.67 -14.88 -21.21
C THR A 259 -14.83 -14.21 -21.94
N GLU A 260 -15.96 -13.99 -21.25
CA GLU A 260 -17.12 -13.29 -21.81
C GLU A 260 -16.93 -11.78 -21.73
N GLN A 261 -17.06 -11.10 -22.86
CA GLN A 261 -16.80 -9.66 -22.98
C GLN A 261 -17.70 -8.82 -22.06
N SER A 262 -18.97 -9.19 -21.87
CA SER A 262 -19.91 -8.47 -21.00
C SER A 262 -19.40 -8.40 -19.55
N SER A 263 -18.98 -9.55 -19.01
CA SER A 263 -18.41 -9.72 -17.67
C SER A 263 -17.07 -8.99 -17.54
N ILE A 264 -16.19 -9.11 -18.55
CA ILE A 264 -14.89 -8.43 -18.59
C ILE A 264 -15.06 -6.92 -18.56
N LYS A 265 -15.94 -6.38 -19.42
CA LYS A 265 -16.26 -4.96 -19.50
C LYS A 265 -16.83 -4.44 -18.18
N GLN A 266 -17.71 -5.21 -17.53
CA GLN A 266 -18.26 -4.85 -16.22
C GLN A 266 -17.17 -4.71 -15.15
N ILE A 267 -16.28 -5.71 -15.04
CA ILE A 267 -15.18 -5.71 -14.07
C ILE A 267 -14.21 -4.54 -14.35
N ILE A 268 -13.73 -4.43 -15.59
CA ILE A 268 -12.78 -3.36 -15.97
C ILE A 268 -13.36 -1.98 -15.70
N ASN A 269 -14.60 -1.72 -16.09
CA ASN A 269 -15.23 -0.43 -15.84
C ASN A 269 -15.35 -0.11 -14.36
N TRP A 270 -15.63 -1.10 -13.51
CA TRP A 270 -15.66 -0.90 -12.06
C TRP A 270 -14.28 -0.51 -11.51
N LEU A 271 -13.20 -1.18 -11.96
CA LEU A 271 -11.84 -0.81 -11.57
C LEU A 271 -11.47 0.61 -12.03
N LEU A 272 -11.72 0.94 -13.30
CA LEU A 272 -11.38 2.25 -13.88
C LEU A 272 -12.11 3.39 -13.16
N ARG A 273 -13.39 3.18 -12.82
CA ARG A 273 -14.21 4.12 -12.03
C ARG A 273 -13.69 4.37 -10.62
N HIS A 274 -12.91 3.45 -10.07
CA HIS A 274 -12.21 3.62 -8.79
C HIS A 274 -10.72 3.96 -8.97
N GLY A 275 -10.36 4.51 -10.14
CA GLY A 275 -9.04 5.08 -10.40
C GLY A 275 -7.97 4.06 -10.75
N ALA A 276 -8.28 2.98 -11.45
CA ALA A 276 -7.29 1.94 -11.70
C ALA A 276 -6.02 2.40 -12.44
N HIS A 277 -4.91 1.76 -12.08
CA HIS A 277 -3.60 1.85 -12.69
C HIS A 277 -3.41 0.73 -13.72
N ALA A 278 -3.04 1.08 -14.96
CA ALA A 278 -2.91 0.15 -16.07
C ALA A 278 -1.46 0.09 -16.59
N GLU A 279 -0.81 -1.06 -16.44
CA GLU A 279 0.60 -1.23 -16.77
C GLU A 279 0.86 -2.49 -17.60
N GLN A 280 1.97 -2.49 -18.33
CA GLN A 280 2.39 -3.64 -19.13
C GLN A 280 2.60 -4.86 -18.23
N TRP A 281 2.11 -6.00 -18.69
CA TRP A 281 2.41 -7.29 -18.06
C TRP A 281 3.84 -7.72 -18.44
N ILE A 282 4.76 -7.59 -17.49
CA ILE A 282 6.14 -8.11 -17.62
C ILE A 282 6.17 -9.60 -17.24
N ALA A 283 6.76 -10.43 -18.10
CA ALA A 283 6.98 -11.84 -17.82
C ALA A 283 8.04 -12.00 -16.71
N LYS A 284 7.62 -12.56 -15.57
CA LYS A 284 8.45 -12.81 -14.38
C LYS A 284 9.45 -13.93 -14.62
N ALA A 285 10.63 -13.81 -14.02
CA ALA A 285 11.54 -14.93 -13.83
C ALA A 285 10.86 -16.07 -13.07
N SER A 286 11.35 -17.29 -13.30
CA SER A 286 10.78 -18.50 -12.73
C SER A 286 11.80 -19.25 -11.89
N TYR A 287 11.31 -19.91 -10.86
CA TYR A 287 12.05 -20.81 -9.99
C TYR A 287 11.27 -22.13 -9.92
N LYS A 288 11.89 -23.23 -10.38
CA LYS A 288 11.24 -24.56 -10.51
C LYS A 288 9.87 -24.47 -11.22
N ASP A 289 9.88 -23.88 -12.42
CA ASP A 289 8.70 -23.68 -13.29
C ASP A 289 7.55 -22.83 -12.71
N ARG A 290 7.81 -22.12 -11.60
CA ARG A 290 6.85 -21.21 -10.98
C ARG A 290 7.39 -19.79 -11.00
N VAL A 291 6.54 -18.82 -11.33
CA VAL A 291 6.94 -17.42 -11.34
C VAL A 291 7.11 -16.88 -9.93
N PHE A 292 7.96 -15.88 -9.77
CA PHE A 292 8.15 -15.22 -8.47
C PHE A 292 8.31 -13.71 -8.59
N ASP A 293 8.06 -13.04 -7.48
CA ASP A 293 8.58 -11.71 -7.19
C ASP A 293 9.26 -11.71 -5.82
N ILE A 294 9.98 -10.64 -5.51
CA ILE A 294 10.74 -10.47 -4.29
C ILE A 294 10.09 -9.38 -3.46
N ARG A 295 9.76 -9.69 -2.21
CA ARG A 295 9.38 -8.72 -1.19
C ARG A 295 10.64 -8.31 -0.43
N GLN A 296 11.12 -7.10 -0.68
CA GLN A 296 12.32 -6.54 -0.05
C GLN A 296 11.91 -5.45 0.95
N LEU A 297 12.22 -5.65 2.23
CA LEU A 297 12.09 -4.61 3.23
C LEU A 297 13.32 -3.69 3.16
N VAL A 298 13.09 -2.38 3.24
CA VAL A 298 14.12 -1.37 3.39
C VAL A 298 13.83 -0.57 4.65
N VAL A 299 14.86 -0.38 5.49
CA VAL A 299 14.78 0.36 6.75
C VAL A 299 15.96 1.32 6.85
N GLY A 300 15.68 2.61 7.00
CA GLY A 300 16.70 3.66 7.12
C GLY A 300 17.64 3.72 5.92
N GLY A 301 17.12 3.44 4.71
CA GLY A 301 17.90 3.41 3.48
C GLY A 301 18.72 2.13 3.23
N GLU A 302 18.59 1.10 4.08
CA GLU A 302 19.27 -0.19 3.91
C GLU A 302 18.26 -1.30 3.59
N ALA A 303 18.49 -2.03 2.50
CA ALA A 303 17.75 -3.25 2.20
C ALA A 303 18.13 -4.37 3.19
N CYS A 304 17.15 -4.87 3.94
CA CYS A 304 17.33 -5.90 4.97
C CYS A 304 16.58 -7.20 4.62
N HIS A 305 15.50 -7.52 5.33
CA HIS A 305 14.72 -8.75 5.16
C HIS A 305 14.19 -8.88 3.73
N SER A 306 14.33 -10.08 3.17
CA SER A 306 13.93 -10.35 1.79
C SER A 306 13.31 -11.74 1.71
N ILE A 307 12.21 -11.87 0.97
CA ILE A 307 11.64 -13.17 0.60
C ILE A 307 11.23 -13.17 -0.86
N ALA A 308 11.39 -14.32 -1.52
CA ALA A 308 10.70 -14.56 -2.77
C ALA A 308 9.31 -15.16 -2.51
N ARG A 309 8.32 -14.66 -3.24
CA ARG A 309 6.95 -15.16 -3.22
C ARG A 309 6.69 -15.91 -4.51
N VAL A 310 6.55 -17.22 -4.43
CA VAL A 310 6.46 -18.10 -5.58
C VAL A 310 5.01 -18.49 -5.85
N SER A 311 4.59 -18.42 -7.12
CA SER A 311 3.23 -18.70 -7.56
C SER A 311 3.21 -19.49 -8.87
N SER A 312 2.24 -20.39 -9.02
CA SER A 312 1.92 -21.06 -10.28
C SER A 312 1.12 -20.17 -11.23
N THR A 313 0.73 -18.97 -10.80
CA THR A 313 -0.10 -18.04 -11.57
C THR A 313 0.60 -16.70 -11.73
N PRO A 314 0.18 -15.86 -12.69
CA PRO A 314 0.81 -14.55 -12.91
C PRO A 314 0.75 -13.59 -11.71
N ILE A 315 -0.17 -13.85 -10.77
CA ILE A 315 -0.37 -13.08 -9.54
C ILE A 315 0.36 -13.81 -8.40
N THR A 316 1.33 -13.14 -7.79
CA THR A 316 2.31 -13.68 -6.83
C THR A 316 2.05 -13.27 -5.38
N ASN A 317 1.01 -12.47 -5.12
CA ASN A 317 0.77 -11.84 -3.82
C ASN A 317 0.49 -12.84 -2.67
N LEU A 318 1.02 -12.54 -1.47
CA LEU A 318 0.92 -13.37 -0.25
C LEU A 318 -0.51 -13.74 0.19
N HIS A 319 -1.52 -12.94 -0.16
CA HIS A 319 -2.92 -13.25 0.18
C HIS A 319 -3.45 -14.50 -0.55
N LEU A 320 -2.70 -15.01 -1.53
CA LEU A 320 -2.93 -16.27 -2.23
C LEU A 320 -2.18 -17.46 -1.62
N GLN A 321 -1.59 -17.31 -0.43
CA GLN A 321 -0.76 -18.33 0.22
C GLN A 321 0.47 -18.73 -0.62
N SER A 322 1.04 -17.78 -1.39
CA SER A 322 2.30 -18.00 -2.11
C SER A 322 3.36 -18.55 -1.18
N GLU A 323 4.08 -19.56 -1.68
CA GLU A 323 5.20 -20.14 -0.95
C GLU A 323 6.28 -19.09 -0.77
N ARG A 324 6.82 -19.00 0.45
CA ARG A 324 7.91 -18.08 0.79
C ARG A 324 9.21 -18.85 0.71
N ILE A 325 10.14 -18.33 -0.07
CA ILE A 325 11.47 -18.92 -0.25
C ILE A 325 12.50 -17.86 0.11
N ASP A 326 13.51 -18.26 0.86
CA ASP A 326 14.70 -17.45 1.07
C ASP A 326 15.35 -17.16 -0.28
N ILE A 327 15.57 -15.88 -0.58
CA ILE A 327 16.22 -15.46 -1.82
C ILE A 327 17.61 -16.10 -1.98
N GLY A 328 18.33 -16.34 -0.88
CA GLY A 328 19.63 -17.02 -0.89
C GLY A 328 19.55 -18.48 -1.36
N ALA A 329 18.40 -19.13 -1.14
CA ALA A 329 18.16 -20.51 -1.56
C ALA A 329 17.68 -20.65 -3.02
N MET A 330 17.46 -19.54 -3.73
CA MET A 330 16.94 -19.58 -5.10
C MET A 330 18.01 -19.80 -6.18
N GLY A 331 19.29 -19.72 -5.83
CA GLY A 331 20.40 -19.81 -6.79
C GLY A 331 20.55 -18.58 -7.68
N LEU A 332 20.00 -17.41 -7.29
CA LEU A 332 20.25 -16.14 -7.97
C LEU A 332 21.69 -15.69 -7.70
N SER A 333 22.38 -15.16 -8.73
CA SER A 333 23.76 -14.65 -8.57
C SER A 333 23.83 -13.48 -7.59
N ALA A 334 25.02 -13.25 -7.03
CA ALA A 334 25.25 -12.14 -6.09
C ALA A 334 24.93 -10.77 -6.73
N GLU A 335 25.22 -10.61 -8.01
CA GLU A 335 24.95 -9.40 -8.80
C GLU A 335 23.44 -9.16 -8.94
N ILE A 336 22.66 -10.21 -9.23
CA ILE A 336 21.20 -10.10 -9.33
C ILE A 336 20.61 -9.71 -7.97
N GLN A 337 21.02 -10.38 -6.89
CA GLN A 337 20.55 -10.06 -5.54
C GLN A 337 20.93 -8.63 -5.13
N HIS A 338 22.14 -8.19 -5.45
CA HIS A 338 22.56 -6.81 -5.23
C HIS A 338 21.71 -5.82 -6.03
N SER A 339 21.41 -6.11 -7.30
CA SER A 339 20.55 -5.24 -8.13
C SER A 339 19.14 -5.07 -7.55
N VAL A 340 18.58 -6.12 -6.93
CA VAL A 340 17.27 -6.07 -6.27
C VAL A 340 17.33 -5.19 -5.03
N ARG A 341 18.35 -5.39 -4.17
CA ARG A 341 18.55 -4.56 -2.97
C ARG A 341 18.73 -3.09 -3.34
N HIS A 342 19.63 -2.80 -4.27
CA HIS A 342 19.87 -1.44 -4.74
C HIS A 342 18.61 -0.81 -5.33
N CYS A 343 17.86 -1.54 -6.16
CA CYS A 343 16.59 -1.05 -6.71
C CYS A 343 15.59 -0.71 -5.61
N ALA A 344 15.50 -1.53 -4.56
CA ALA A 344 14.62 -1.27 -3.42
C ALA A 344 15.08 -0.06 -2.59
N GLU A 345 16.38 0.08 -2.32
CA GLU A 345 16.92 1.24 -1.59
C GLU A 345 16.63 2.55 -2.31
N GLN A 346 16.85 2.60 -3.63
CA GLN A 346 16.53 3.75 -4.46
C GLN A 346 15.02 4.02 -4.53
N THR A 347 14.18 2.98 -4.44
CA THR A 347 12.72 3.12 -4.38
C THR A 347 12.28 3.84 -3.10
N LEU A 348 12.81 3.45 -1.94
CA LEU A 348 12.50 4.17 -0.69
C LEU A 348 13.05 5.60 -0.73
N ALA A 349 14.25 5.81 -1.29
CA ALA A 349 14.86 7.13 -1.41
C ALA A 349 14.03 8.13 -2.25
N ALA A 350 13.13 7.65 -3.12
CA ALA A 350 12.18 8.48 -3.85
C ALA A 350 11.05 9.06 -2.96
N PHE A 351 10.94 8.60 -1.71
CA PHE A 351 10.01 9.08 -0.67
C PHE A 351 10.83 9.61 0.51
N PRO A 352 11.31 10.87 0.43
CA PRO A 352 12.39 11.37 1.29
C PRO A 352 11.98 11.55 2.76
N ASP A 353 10.67 11.65 3.04
CA ASP A 353 10.14 11.81 4.39
C ASP A 353 9.69 10.46 4.99
N SER A 354 10.25 9.35 4.47
CA SER A 354 9.96 7.98 4.89
C SER A 354 11.22 7.18 5.20
N THR A 355 11.14 6.39 6.26
CA THR A 355 12.25 5.57 6.77
C THR A 355 12.07 4.09 6.53
N VAL A 356 10.85 3.62 6.26
CA VAL A 356 10.57 2.19 6.06
C VAL A 356 9.60 1.94 4.92
N ALA A 357 9.89 0.96 4.07
CA ALA A 357 8.91 0.44 3.12
C ALA A 357 9.18 -1.02 2.78
N GLY A 358 8.10 -1.78 2.58
CA GLY A 358 8.17 -3.09 1.94
C GLY A 358 7.96 -2.95 0.44
N ILE A 359 8.92 -3.38 -0.37
CA ILE A 359 8.95 -3.12 -1.80
C ILE A 359 8.82 -4.43 -2.57
N ASP A 360 7.88 -4.47 -3.50
CA ASP A 360 7.69 -5.62 -4.38
C ASP A 360 8.54 -5.43 -5.64
N VAL A 361 9.55 -6.28 -5.83
CA VAL A 361 10.47 -6.24 -6.97
C VAL A 361 10.28 -7.48 -7.85
N LEU A 362 9.98 -7.27 -9.13
CA LEU A 362 9.96 -8.29 -10.16
C LEU A 362 11.32 -8.41 -10.83
N LEU A 363 11.74 -9.63 -11.16
CA LEU A 363 12.82 -9.88 -12.10
C LEU A 363 12.23 -10.29 -13.46
N SER A 364 12.69 -9.69 -14.55
CA SER A 364 12.27 -10.10 -15.90
C SER A 364 12.77 -11.52 -16.22
N SER A 365 11.96 -12.31 -16.93
CA SER A 365 12.29 -13.70 -17.31
C SER A 365 13.53 -13.86 -18.17
N ILE A 366 13.83 -12.87 -19.01
CA ILE A 366 14.93 -12.98 -19.99
C ILE A 366 16.23 -12.42 -19.43
N SER A 367 16.19 -11.21 -18.85
CA SER A 367 17.40 -10.47 -18.48
C SER A 367 17.62 -10.34 -16.98
N TYR A 368 16.72 -10.87 -16.14
CA TYR A 368 16.73 -10.63 -14.69
C TYR A 368 16.82 -9.14 -14.33
N LYS A 369 16.32 -8.25 -15.20
CA LYS A 369 16.25 -6.83 -14.90
C LYS A 369 15.21 -6.61 -13.80
N PRO A 370 15.54 -5.90 -12.70
CA PRO A 370 14.58 -5.59 -11.65
C PRO A 370 13.57 -4.55 -12.11
N TYR A 371 12.32 -4.70 -11.67
CA TYR A 371 11.24 -3.75 -11.84
C TYR A 371 10.47 -3.59 -10.52
N VAL A 372 10.17 -2.36 -10.13
CA VAL A 372 9.32 -2.09 -8.96
C VAL A 372 7.86 -2.31 -9.34
N LEU A 373 7.14 -3.13 -8.56
CA LEU A 373 5.74 -3.49 -8.79
C LEU A 373 4.74 -2.77 -7.88
N ASP A 374 5.13 -2.56 -6.62
CA ASP A 374 4.29 -1.96 -5.57
C ASP A 374 5.18 -1.53 -4.39
N VAL A 375 4.73 -0.53 -3.63
CA VAL A 375 5.43 -0.03 -2.43
C VAL A 375 4.43 -0.02 -1.27
N ASN A 376 4.80 -0.67 -0.16
CA ASN A 376 3.98 -0.72 1.05
C ASN A 376 4.57 0.21 2.12
N PRO A 377 3.83 1.24 2.53
CA PRO A 377 4.32 2.25 3.46
C PRO A 377 4.36 1.82 4.93
N PHE A 378 3.85 0.63 5.30
CA PHE A 378 3.77 0.20 6.70
C PHE A 378 4.84 -0.84 7.06
N GLY A 379 5.93 -0.87 6.31
CA GLY A 379 6.95 -1.92 6.39
C GLY A 379 6.38 -3.30 6.12
N ASP A 380 6.89 -4.29 6.82
CA ASP A 380 6.47 -5.67 6.66
C ASP A 380 6.38 -6.46 7.96
N LEU A 381 5.47 -7.44 7.92
CA LEU A 381 5.38 -8.51 8.90
C LEU A 381 5.80 -9.83 8.25
N LEU A 382 7.12 -9.98 8.02
CA LEU A 382 7.69 -11.21 7.46
C LEU A 382 7.97 -12.22 8.59
N TYR A 383 7.03 -13.12 8.82
CA TYR A 383 7.24 -14.25 9.72
C TYR A 383 8.42 -15.12 9.28
N GLN A 384 9.18 -15.60 10.26
CA GLN A 384 10.28 -16.58 10.10
C GLN A 384 11.43 -16.10 9.20
N VAL A 385 11.57 -14.79 9.04
CA VAL A 385 12.70 -14.18 8.32
C VAL A 385 13.44 -13.30 9.30
N SER A 386 14.75 -13.52 9.42
CA SER A 386 15.62 -12.71 10.27
C SER A 386 16.69 -12.03 9.45
N TYR A 387 17.07 -10.82 9.86
CA TYR A 387 18.20 -10.08 9.32
C TYR A 387 19.12 -9.71 10.47
N GLN A 388 20.38 -10.17 10.42
CA GLN A 388 21.35 -9.98 11.51
C GLN A 388 20.84 -10.42 12.89
N GLY A 389 20.02 -11.48 12.94
CA GLY A 389 19.42 -11.99 14.17
C GLY A 389 18.16 -11.26 14.65
N PHE A 390 17.68 -10.25 13.92
CA PHE A 390 16.48 -9.48 14.28
C PHE A 390 15.31 -9.80 13.35
N ASN A 391 14.09 -9.79 13.88
CA ASN A 391 12.87 -9.75 13.07
C ASN A 391 12.68 -8.35 12.43
N THR A 392 11.65 -8.18 11.60
CA THR A 392 11.41 -6.92 10.87
C THR A 392 11.24 -5.72 11.80
N TYR A 393 10.39 -5.83 12.82
CA TYR A 393 10.14 -4.74 13.76
C TYR A 393 11.32 -4.45 14.69
N GLU A 394 12.02 -5.47 15.16
CA GLU A 394 13.22 -5.28 15.99
C GLU A 394 14.31 -4.52 15.22
N TRP A 395 14.49 -4.85 13.94
CA TRP A 395 15.44 -4.14 13.08
C TRP A 395 15.02 -2.68 12.86
N GLU A 396 13.74 -2.43 12.58
CA GLU A 396 13.18 -1.07 12.52
C GLU A 396 13.48 -0.26 13.79
N MET A 397 13.19 -0.83 14.97
CA MET A 397 13.40 -0.14 16.24
C MET A 397 14.88 0.09 16.56
N LYS A 398 15.75 -0.88 16.24
CA LYS A 398 17.20 -0.77 16.40
C LYS A 398 17.77 0.37 15.53
N LYS A 399 17.34 0.46 14.27
CA LYS A 399 17.79 1.49 13.33
C LYS A 399 17.36 2.89 13.75
N LEU A 400 16.11 3.05 14.17
CA LEU A 400 15.61 4.33 14.68
C LEU A 400 16.40 4.81 15.91
N SER A 401 16.71 3.90 16.83
CA SER A 401 17.47 4.24 18.05
C SER A 401 18.90 4.71 17.73
N ALA A 402 19.57 4.05 16.80
CA ALA A 402 20.94 4.40 16.40
C ALA A 402 21.03 5.74 15.65
N ALA A 403 20.02 6.05 14.82
CA ALA A 403 19.94 7.33 14.11
C ALA A 403 19.87 8.51 15.09
N ASN A 404 19.05 8.39 16.14
CA ASN A 404 18.89 9.41 17.17
C ASN A 404 20.19 9.65 17.96
N SER A 405 20.94 8.59 18.27
CA SER A 405 22.24 8.72 18.95
C SER A 405 23.28 9.47 18.09
N THR A 406 23.25 9.25 16.78
CA THR A 406 24.19 9.87 15.84
C THR A 406 23.87 11.36 15.63
N GLN A 407 22.59 11.72 15.57
CA GLN A 407 22.15 13.10 15.45
C GLN A 407 22.43 13.90 16.73
N ALA A 408 22.15 13.34 17.90
CA ALA A 408 22.45 13.96 19.20
C ALA A 408 23.96 14.16 19.45
N TRP A 409 24.83 13.31 18.88
CA TRP A 409 26.28 13.49 18.97
C TRP A 409 26.78 14.64 18.09
N LYS A 410 26.24 14.77 16.87
CA LYS A 410 26.57 15.88 15.96
C LYS A 410 26.14 17.23 16.52
N GLU A 411 24.95 17.33 17.08
CA GLU A 411 24.42 18.58 17.68
C GLU A 411 25.16 19.01 18.96
N ARG A 412 25.83 18.09 19.67
CA ARG A 412 26.66 18.40 20.86
C ARG A 412 28.12 18.72 20.54
N SER A 413 28.57 18.41 19.32
CA SER A 413 29.96 18.60 18.88
C SER A 413 30.12 19.82 17.96
N SER A 414 29.01 20.47 17.61
CA SER A 414 28.89 21.79 16.97
C SER A 414 28.52 22.84 18.02
#